data_AF-A0A4D5S4Q6-F1
#
_entry.id   AF-A0A4D5S4Q6-F1
#
_cell.length_a   1.000
_cell.length_b   1.000
_cell.length_c   1.000
_cell.angle_alpha   90.00
_cell.angle_beta   90.00
_cell.angle_gamma   90.00
#
_symmetry.space_group_name_H-M   'P 1'
#
loop_
_entity.id
_entity.type
_entity.pdbx_description
1 polymer ?
#
loop_
_entity_poly.entity_id
_entity_poly.type
_entity_poly.pdbx_seq_one_letter_code
_entity_poly.pdbx_strand_id
1 'polypeptide(L)'
;MTRYGDEHRLFLQIMLTRKILSLSEIKAVLEFCHEKNRVPCNATKDDDSLTRFVSDINGKIVPFSMRIKHGVSEDDGQRFYALVNLKDNDLSKCATMFSGNEMTYFKKLVQQIAESNTGTIQSTEALNIASGLDNCRLSIGMAEDLIERWLELGCLMQDGGRLSLSPLGLAEMDTYLQQQFGDELPKCHMCKQTCLKGQTCANPNCTVKLHYHCANQVFRLGASPIDGCPRCSFPWRS
;
A
#
# COMPACT_ATOMS: atom_id res chain seq x y z
N MET A 1 -5.57 22.63 21.12
CA MET A 1 -5.84 22.53 19.67
C MET A 1 -4.61 23.06 18.96
N THR A 2 -3.79 22.18 18.37
CA THR A 2 -2.74 22.61 17.45
C THR A 2 -3.43 23.14 16.19
N ARG A 3 -3.09 24.37 15.81
CA ARG A 3 -3.70 25.08 14.69
C ARG A 3 -2.89 24.72 13.45
N TYR A 4 -3.56 24.37 12.35
CA TYR A 4 -2.90 24.17 11.06
C TYR A 4 -2.03 25.38 10.70
N GLY A 5 -0.74 25.13 10.49
CA GLY A 5 0.33 26.13 10.38
C GLY A 5 1.27 25.90 9.19
N ASP A 6 2.36 26.67 9.11
CA ASP A 6 3.30 26.59 7.99
C ASP A 6 4.16 25.32 8.03
N GLU A 7 4.41 24.78 9.22
CA GLU A 7 5.01 23.46 9.42
C GLU A 7 4.16 22.33 8.82
N HIS A 8 2.83 22.46 8.89
CA HIS A 8 1.90 21.51 8.27
C HIS A 8 1.92 21.66 6.74
N ARG A 9 1.96 22.89 6.22
CA ARG A 9 2.03 23.18 4.78
C ARG A 9 3.34 22.65 4.18
N LEU A 10 4.47 22.88 4.84
CA LEU A 10 5.77 22.40 4.40
C LEU A 10 5.84 20.87 4.44
N PHE A 11 5.32 20.24 5.50
CA PHE A 11 5.20 18.79 5.55
C PHE A 11 4.36 18.23 4.39
N LEU A 12 3.21 18.86 4.11
CA LEU A 12 2.36 18.48 2.99
C LEU A 12 3.07 18.65 1.64
N GLN A 13 3.87 19.70 1.43
CA GLN A 13 4.67 19.88 0.22
C GLN A 13 5.68 18.74 0.04
N ILE A 14 6.36 18.34 1.12
CA ILE A 14 7.28 17.19 1.09
C ILE A 14 6.52 15.90 0.76
N MET A 15 5.34 15.68 1.37
CA MET A 15 4.48 14.54 1.07
C MET A 15 3.94 14.57 -0.37
N LEU A 16 3.66 15.73 -0.94
CA LEU A 16 3.23 15.84 -2.33
C LEU A 16 4.31 15.39 -3.31
N THR A 17 5.58 15.62 -2.97
CA THR A 17 6.74 15.18 -3.76
C THR A 17 7.07 13.71 -3.51
N ARG A 18 7.26 13.33 -2.24
CA ARG A 18 7.75 12.00 -1.84
C ARG A 18 6.66 10.93 -1.81
N LYS A 19 5.41 11.32 -1.58
CA LYS A 19 4.19 10.49 -1.50
C LYS A 19 4.13 9.48 -0.36
N ILE A 20 5.23 8.81 -0.05
CA ILE A 20 5.33 7.84 1.03
C ILE A 20 6.57 8.14 1.86
N LEU A 21 6.47 8.00 3.17
CA LEU A 21 7.56 8.09 4.13
C LEU A 21 7.47 6.93 5.11
N SER A 22 8.59 6.27 5.37
CA SER A 22 8.70 5.35 6.51
C SER A 22 8.60 6.10 7.83
N LEU A 23 8.29 5.39 8.91
CA LEU A 23 8.19 5.99 10.24
C LEU A 23 9.51 6.65 10.71
N SER A 24 10.67 6.09 10.31
CA SER A 24 11.97 6.68 10.61
C SER A 24 12.19 8.01 9.88
N GLU A 25 11.79 8.09 8.62
CA GLU A 25 11.90 9.32 7.82
C GLU A 25 10.95 10.42 8.28
N ILE A 26 9.74 10.05 8.72
CA ILE A 26 8.74 11.01 9.19
C ILE A 26 9.26 11.86 10.33
N LYS A 27 9.98 11.27 11.29
CA LYS A 27 10.52 12.00 12.44
C LYS A 27 11.48 13.10 11.97
N ALA A 28 12.43 12.76 11.11
CA ALA A 28 13.38 13.71 10.54
C ALA A 28 12.67 14.80 9.71
N VAL A 29 11.66 14.45 8.92
CA VAL A 29 10.88 15.42 8.13
C VAL A 29 10.08 16.36 9.02
N LEU A 30 9.47 15.86 10.10
CA LEU A 30 8.73 16.69 11.05
C LEU A 30 9.67 17.65 11.78
N GLU A 31 10.80 17.17 12.28
CA GLU A 31 11.81 18.01 12.93
C GLU A 31 12.26 19.13 12.00
N PHE A 32 12.58 18.80 10.74
CA PHE A 32 12.92 19.78 9.71
C PHE A 32 11.81 20.82 9.48
N CYS A 33 10.55 20.38 9.35
CA CYS A 33 9.42 21.29 9.11
C CYS A 33 9.21 22.25 10.27
N HIS A 34 9.33 21.76 11.50
CA HIS A 34 9.17 22.55 12.71
C HIS A 34 10.33 23.53 12.92
N GLU A 35 11.57 23.08 12.70
CA GLU A 35 12.77 23.92 12.79
C GLU A 35 12.72 25.08 11.78
N LYS A 36 12.40 24.79 10.51
CA LYS A 36 12.33 25.82 9.46
C LYS A 36 11.26 26.88 9.73
N ASN A 37 10.17 26.51 10.40
CA ASN A 37 9.09 27.42 10.75
C ASN A 37 9.22 28.00 12.17
N ARG A 38 10.33 27.72 12.88
CA ARG A 38 10.62 28.21 14.24
C ARG A 38 9.50 27.90 15.25
N VAL A 39 8.91 26.71 15.14
CA VAL A 39 7.87 26.22 16.06
C VAL A 39 8.34 24.96 16.79
N PRO A 40 8.01 24.77 18.08
CA PRO A 40 8.41 23.56 18.81
C PRO A 40 7.86 22.28 18.16
N CYS A 41 8.70 21.26 18.02
CA CYS A 41 8.25 19.94 17.53
C CYS A 41 7.71 19.10 18.68
N ASN A 42 6.38 18.98 18.76
CA ASN A 42 5.71 18.04 19.68
C ASN A 42 5.25 16.77 18.96
N ALA A 43 5.23 16.76 17.62
CA ALA A 43 4.67 15.69 16.80
C ALA A 43 5.49 14.39 16.85
N THR A 44 6.76 14.43 17.25
CA THR A 44 7.66 13.26 17.31
C THR A 44 7.76 12.61 18.68
N LYS A 45 7.05 13.12 19.70
CA LYS A 45 7.12 12.65 21.09
C LYS A 45 6.59 11.22 21.26
N ASP A 46 5.47 10.92 20.60
CA ASP A 46 4.71 9.69 20.73
C ASP A 46 3.78 9.51 19.51
N ASP A 47 3.24 8.30 19.34
CA ASP A 47 2.39 7.93 18.20
C ASP A 47 1.08 8.74 18.17
N ASP A 48 0.52 9.14 19.32
CA ASP A 48 -0.72 9.94 19.38
C ASP A 48 -0.48 11.38 18.93
N SER A 49 0.68 11.95 19.28
CA SER A 49 1.10 13.27 18.84
C SER A 49 1.32 13.32 17.33
N LEU A 50 1.93 12.28 16.74
CA LEU A 50 2.05 12.15 15.29
C LEU A 50 0.67 12.02 14.62
N THR A 51 -0.19 11.17 15.18
CA THR A 51 -1.54 10.94 14.65
C THR A 51 -2.35 12.23 14.64
N ARG A 52 -2.26 13.05 15.70
CA ARG A 52 -2.90 14.37 15.76
C ARG A 52 -2.39 15.33 14.71
N PHE A 53 -1.07 15.43 14.53
CA PHE A 53 -0.47 16.27 13.48
C PHE A 53 -0.97 15.89 12.09
N VAL A 54 -0.99 14.59 11.77
CA VAL A 54 -1.50 14.09 10.49
C VAL A 54 -3.01 14.35 10.35
N SER A 55 -3.77 14.25 11.44
CA SER A 55 -5.20 14.56 11.47
C SER A 55 -5.48 16.04 11.15
N ASP A 56 -4.69 16.95 11.71
CA ASP A 56 -4.78 18.39 11.44
C ASP A 56 -4.56 18.70 9.94
N ILE A 57 -3.63 17.99 9.28
CA ILE A 57 -3.43 18.08 7.82
C ILE A 57 -4.62 17.50 7.06
N ASN A 58 -5.06 16.29 7.42
CA ASN A 58 -6.17 15.61 6.78
C ASN A 58 -7.46 16.43 6.83
N GLY A 59 -7.71 17.16 7.92
CA GLY A 59 -8.83 18.10 8.02
C GLY A 59 -8.82 19.22 6.98
N LYS A 60 -7.68 19.48 6.33
CA LYS A 60 -7.56 20.46 5.23
C LYS A 60 -7.50 19.84 3.84
N ILE A 61 -6.97 18.64 3.69
CA ILE A 61 -6.74 18.04 2.37
C ILE A 61 -7.86 17.10 1.89
N VAL A 62 -8.69 16.58 2.80
CA VAL A 62 -9.83 15.71 2.43
C VAL A 62 -10.81 16.37 1.44
N PRO A 63 -11.16 17.68 1.54
CA PRO A 63 -11.98 18.36 0.52
C PRO A 63 -11.38 18.34 -0.89
N PHE A 64 -10.07 18.15 -1.01
CA PHE A 64 -9.36 18.00 -2.29
C PHE A 64 -9.20 16.54 -2.71
N SER A 65 -9.95 15.64 -2.08
CA SER A 65 -9.88 14.19 -2.29
C SER A 65 -8.49 13.62 -2.05
N MET A 66 -7.74 14.17 -1.11
CA MET A 66 -6.46 13.60 -0.69
C MET A 66 -6.49 13.26 0.79
N ARG A 67 -5.72 12.25 1.19
CA ARG A 67 -5.56 11.88 2.59
C ARG A 67 -4.19 11.29 2.82
N ILE A 68 -3.57 11.65 3.93
CA ILE A 68 -2.40 10.96 4.45
C ILE A 68 -2.91 9.81 5.33
N LYS A 69 -2.60 8.58 4.95
CA LYS A 69 -2.95 7.35 5.68
C LYS A 69 -1.70 6.71 6.27
N HIS A 70 -1.84 6.15 7.47
CA HIS A 70 -0.85 5.23 8.03
C HIS A 70 -1.06 3.83 7.42
N GLY A 71 0.04 3.12 7.16
CA GLY A 71 0.03 1.75 6.66
C GLY A 71 1.20 0.92 7.19
N VAL A 72 1.13 -0.39 6.96
CA VAL A 72 2.18 -1.36 7.28
C VAL A 72 2.51 -2.10 5.99
N SER A 73 3.80 -2.13 5.64
CA SER A 73 4.28 -2.82 4.44
C SER A 73 4.08 -4.34 4.57
N GLU A 74 3.56 -4.97 3.52
CA GLU A 74 3.36 -6.43 3.50
C GLU A 74 4.67 -7.20 3.37
N ASP A 75 5.73 -6.56 2.89
CA ASP A 75 7.04 -7.16 2.62
C ASP A 75 7.92 -7.27 3.86
N ASP A 76 8.03 -6.19 4.65
CA ASP A 76 8.97 -6.08 5.77
C ASP A 76 8.30 -5.74 7.11
N GLY A 77 6.99 -5.47 7.12
CA GLY A 77 6.24 -5.08 8.31
C GLY A 77 6.56 -3.67 8.82
N GLN A 78 7.29 -2.85 8.05
CA GLN A 78 7.61 -1.48 8.45
C GLN A 78 6.40 -0.56 8.31
N ARG A 79 6.24 0.34 9.27
CA ARG A 79 5.18 1.35 9.28
C ARG A 79 5.56 2.52 8.35
N PHE A 80 4.57 3.03 7.64
CA PHE A 80 4.72 4.18 6.76
C PHE A 80 3.50 5.10 6.82
N TYR A 81 3.66 6.31 6.31
CA TYR A 81 2.53 7.17 5.95
C TYR A 81 2.59 7.48 4.46
N ALA A 82 1.45 7.35 3.79
CA ALA A 82 1.30 7.61 2.37
C ALA A 82 0.21 8.66 2.13
N LEU A 83 0.49 9.62 1.24
CA LEU A 83 -0.48 10.55 0.70
C LEU A 83 -1.18 9.88 -0.49
N VAL A 84 -2.45 9.53 -0.29
CA VAL A 84 -3.28 8.83 -1.28
C VAL A 84 -4.37 9.74 -1.83
N ASN A 85 -4.78 9.51 -3.08
CA ASN A 85 -5.99 10.10 -3.64
C ASN A 85 -7.22 9.27 -3.25
N LEU A 86 -8.33 9.95 -2.96
CA LEU A 86 -9.62 9.38 -2.56
C LEU A 86 -10.63 9.31 -3.71
N LYS A 87 -10.33 9.85 -4.90
CA LYS A 87 -11.24 9.77 -6.04
C LYS A 87 -11.21 8.37 -6.64
N ASP A 88 -12.38 7.74 -6.67
CA ASP A 88 -12.60 6.39 -7.23
C ASP A 88 -12.43 6.33 -8.76
N ASN A 89 -12.56 7.45 -9.48
CA ASN A 89 -12.49 7.50 -10.94
C ASN A 89 -11.21 8.21 -11.45
N ASP A 90 -10.10 7.49 -11.53
CA ASP A 90 -8.93 7.82 -12.38
C ASP A 90 -7.92 8.88 -11.91
N LEU A 91 -7.74 9.13 -10.59
CA LEU A 91 -6.73 10.10 -10.15
C LEU A 91 -5.79 9.63 -9.02
N SER A 92 -5.52 8.33 -8.86
CA SER A 92 -4.31 7.90 -8.11
C SER A 92 -3.04 8.43 -8.82
N LYS A 93 -1.89 8.59 -8.15
CA LYS A 93 -0.67 9.02 -8.87
C LYS A 93 -0.32 8.00 -9.96
N CYS A 94 -0.56 6.72 -9.66
CA CYS A 94 -0.50 5.62 -10.63
C CYS A 94 -1.47 5.75 -11.81
N ALA A 95 -2.42 6.69 -11.76
CA ALA A 95 -3.43 6.94 -12.80
C ALA A 95 -3.36 8.31 -13.48
N THR A 96 -3.00 9.37 -12.75
CA THR A 96 -3.05 10.77 -13.23
C THR A 96 -2.26 11.07 -14.52
N MET A 97 -1.34 10.19 -14.93
CA MET A 97 -0.47 10.40 -16.10
C MET A 97 -0.71 9.38 -17.23
N PHE A 98 -1.77 8.57 -17.13
CA PHE A 98 -1.99 7.44 -18.02
C PHE A 98 -3.34 7.59 -18.76
N SER A 99 -3.32 7.31 -20.05
CA SER A 99 -4.51 7.18 -20.89
C SER A 99 -5.44 6.08 -20.40
N GLY A 100 -6.70 6.09 -20.86
CA GLY A 100 -7.69 5.07 -20.48
C GLY A 100 -7.24 3.64 -20.79
N ASN A 101 -6.50 3.44 -21.88
CA ASN A 101 -5.94 2.13 -22.26
C ASN A 101 -4.82 1.69 -21.30
N GLU A 102 -3.86 2.59 -21.01
CA GLU A 102 -2.78 2.33 -20.06
C GLU A 102 -3.34 2.02 -18.66
N MET A 103 -4.41 2.73 -18.25
CA MET A 103 -5.10 2.48 -16.99
C MET A 103 -5.89 1.16 -16.98
N THR A 104 -6.49 0.79 -18.10
CA THR A 104 -7.15 -0.52 -18.25
C THR A 104 -6.12 -1.64 -18.07
N TYR A 105 -4.93 -1.49 -18.66
CA TYR A 105 -3.82 -2.41 -18.47
C TYR A 105 -3.37 -2.46 -17.00
N PHE A 106 -3.18 -1.31 -16.36
CA PHE A 106 -2.80 -1.25 -14.95
C PHE A 106 -3.81 -1.94 -14.03
N LYS A 107 -5.10 -1.63 -14.18
CA LYS A 107 -6.19 -2.23 -13.41
C LYS A 107 -6.21 -3.75 -13.59
N LYS A 108 -6.01 -4.25 -14.82
CA LYS A 108 -5.94 -5.69 -15.08
C LYS A 108 -4.71 -6.35 -14.46
N LEU A 109 -3.55 -5.71 -14.52
CA LEU A 109 -2.33 -6.17 -13.85
C LEU A 109 -2.52 -6.26 -12.34
N VAL A 110 -3.10 -5.22 -11.72
CA VAL A 110 -3.43 -5.18 -10.29
C VAL A 110 -4.41 -6.30 -9.92
N GLN A 111 -5.42 -6.54 -10.76
CA GLN A 111 -6.38 -7.64 -10.57
C GLN A 111 -5.65 -9.00 -10.52
N GLN A 112 -4.77 -9.27 -11.50
CA GLN A 112 -4.03 -10.53 -11.57
C GLN A 112 -3.05 -10.72 -10.39
N ILE A 113 -2.43 -9.63 -9.92
CA ILE A 113 -1.62 -9.65 -8.70
C ILE A 113 -2.49 -10.02 -7.48
N ALA A 114 -3.68 -9.43 -7.34
CA ALA A 114 -4.58 -9.67 -6.22
C ALA A 114 -5.19 -11.08 -6.22
N GLU A 115 -5.47 -11.64 -7.40
CA GLU A 115 -5.97 -13.02 -7.59
C GLU A 115 -4.87 -14.08 -7.37
N SER A 116 -3.59 -13.70 -7.49
CA SER A 116 -2.49 -14.62 -7.25
C SER A 116 -2.37 -15.01 -5.76
N ASN A 117 -2.05 -16.28 -5.50
CA ASN A 117 -1.86 -16.75 -4.11
C ASN A 117 -0.70 -16.03 -3.40
N THR A 118 0.32 -15.62 -4.16
CA THR A 118 1.56 -15.01 -3.66
C THR A 118 1.51 -13.49 -3.59
N GLY A 119 0.47 -12.85 -4.15
CA GLY A 119 0.45 -11.39 -4.33
C GLY A 119 1.50 -10.88 -5.32
N THR A 120 1.88 -11.73 -6.29
CA THR A 120 2.91 -11.43 -7.30
C THR A 120 2.57 -12.08 -8.64
N ILE A 121 3.05 -11.49 -9.73
CA ILE A 121 2.92 -12.01 -11.09
C ILE A 121 4.29 -12.05 -11.78
N GLN A 122 4.54 -12.99 -12.68
CA GLN A 122 5.81 -12.99 -13.43
C GLN A 122 5.85 -11.80 -14.41
N SER A 123 7.02 -11.19 -14.62
CA SER A 123 7.16 -10.09 -15.58
C SER A 123 6.70 -10.48 -16.99
N THR A 124 6.98 -11.71 -17.43
CA THR A 124 6.52 -12.24 -18.73
C THR A 124 5.00 -12.38 -18.82
N GLU A 125 4.35 -12.86 -17.75
CA GLU A 125 2.89 -12.93 -17.65
C GLU A 125 2.27 -11.53 -17.67
N ALA A 126 2.87 -10.57 -16.96
CA ALA A 126 2.42 -9.18 -16.95
C ALA A 126 2.44 -8.53 -18.34
N LEU A 127 3.46 -8.81 -19.16
CA LEU A 127 3.54 -8.33 -20.54
C LEU A 127 2.46 -8.93 -21.43
N ASN A 128 2.16 -10.21 -21.24
CA ASN A 128 1.12 -10.91 -22.00
C ASN A 128 -0.31 -10.46 -21.65
N ILE A 129 -0.54 -9.77 -20.53
CA ILE A 129 -1.84 -9.15 -20.24
C ILE A 129 -2.17 -8.09 -21.30
N ALA A 130 -1.18 -7.32 -21.76
CA ALA A 130 -1.41 -6.22 -22.71
C ALA A 130 -1.94 -6.73 -24.06
N SER A 131 -1.50 -7.90 -24.51
CA SER A 131 -1.95 -8.51 -25.77
C SER A 131 -3.32 -9.18 -25.68
N GLY A 132 -3.78 -9.55 -24.48
CA GLY A 132 -5.05 -10.22 -24.24
C GLY A 132 -6.24 -9.29 -23.95
N LEU A 133 -6.02 -7.98 -23.88
CA LEU A 133 -7.07 -7.01 -23.59
C LEU A 133 -7.81 -6.58 -24.87
N ASP A 134 -9.06 -7.04 -25.01
CA ASP A 134 -9.95 -6.57 -26.07
C ASP A 134 -10.11 -5.04 -26.01
N ASN A 135 -9.89 -4.37 -27.15
CA ASN A 135 -9.90 -2.91 -27.32
C ASN A 135 -8.69 -2.13 -26.75
N CYS A 136 -7.71 -2.80 -26.13
CA CYS A 136 -6.50 -2.16 -25.63
C CYS A 136 -5.32 -2.49 -26.55
N ARG A 137 -5.05 -1.65 -27.57
CA ARG A 137 -3.95 -1.84 -28.53
C ARG A 137 -2.61 -1.40 -27.95
N LEU A 138 -2.15 -2.04 -26.89
CA LEU A 138 -0.79 -1.83 -26.37
C LEU A 138 0.14 -2.89 -26.98
N SER A 139 1.26 -2.46 -27.55
CA SER A 139 2.33 -3.39 -27.93
C SER A 139 3.04 -3.90 -26.68
N ILE A 140 3.77 -5.01 -26.81
CA ILE A 140 4.60 -5.54 -25.71
C ILE A 140 5.62 -4.49 -25.25
N GLY A 141 6.28 -3.80 -26.18
CA GLY A 141 7.23 -2.72 -25.83
C GLY A 141 6.58 -1.57 -25.06
N MET A 142 5.35 -1.16 -25.44
CA MET A 142 4.61 -0.15 -24.67
C MET A 142 4.24 -0.65 -23.28
N ALA A 143 3.96 -1.94 -23.12
CA ALA A 143 3.68 -2.55 -21.83
C ALA A 143 4.94 -2.61 -20.94
N GLU A 144 6.10 -2.91 -21.52
CA GLU A 144 7.41 -2.83 -20.84
C GLU A 144 7.66 -1.40 -20.33
N ASP A 145 7.55 -0.39 -21.20
CA ASP A 145 7.71 1.02 -20.84
C ASP A 145 6.72 1.47 -19.74
N LEU A 146 5.50 0.94 -19.75
CA LEU A 146 4.50 1.22 -18.72
C LEU A 146 4.88 0.63 -17.36
N ILE A 147 5.32 -0.63 -17.35
CA ILE A 147 5.78 -1.29 -16.13
C ILE A 147 6.96 -0.53 -15.54
N GLU A 148 7.95 -0.16 -16.35
CA GLU A 148 9.10 0.62 -15.91
C GLU A 148 8.68 1.95 -15.27
N ARG A 149 7.77 2.69 -15.91
CA ARG A 149 7.22 3.92 -15.34
C ARG A 149 6.51 3.70 -14.00
N TRP A 150 5.74 2.61 -13.85
CA TRP A 150 5.08 2.30 -12.58
C TRP A 150 6.06 1.86 -11.48
N LEU A 151 7.19 1.25 -11.84
CA LEU A 151 8.29 0.98 -10.90
C LEU A 151 8.94 2.29 -10.44
N GLU A 152 9.25 3.21 -11.37
CA GLU A 152 9.83 4.52 -11.05
C GLU A 152 8.90 5.40 -10.20
N LEU A 153 7.59 5.37 -10.48
CA LEU A 153 6.59 6.08 -9.69
C LEU A 153 6.37 5.47 -8.30
N GLY A 154 6.93 4.29 -8.04
CA GLY A 154 6.75 3.53 -6.82
C GLY A 154 5.35 2.95 -6.67
N CYS A 155 4.65 2.67 -7.77
CA CYS A 155 3.36 1.97 -7.79
C CYS A 155 3.56 0.46 -7.73
N LEU A 156 4.55 -0.03 -8.47
CA LEU A 156 4.96 -1.43 -8.48
C LEU A 156 6.33 -1.57 -7.81
N MET A 157 6.66 -2.80 -7.47
CA MET A 157 8.01 -3.22 -7.12
C MET A 157 8.32 -4.54 -7.83
N GLN A 158 9.60 -4.76 -8.13
CA GLN A 158 10.08 -5.97 -8.79
C GLN A 158 11.10 -6.68 -7.90
N ASP A 159 10.92 -7.99 -7.74
CA ASP A 159 11.88 -8.86 -7.06
C ASP A 159 11.93 -10.22 -7.76
N GLY A 160 13.14 -10.72 -8.05
CA GLY A 160 13.33 -12.03 -8.69
C GLY A 160 12.55 -12.24 -10.01
N GLY A 161 12.37 -11.20 -10.84
CA GLY A 161 11.60 -11.29 -12.09
C GLY A 161 10.08 -11.35 -11.91
N ARG A 162 9.59 -11.05 -10.70
CA ARG A 162 8.16 -10.95 -10.38
C ARG A 162 7.80 -9.52 -9.99
N LEU A 163 6.60 -9.10 -10.38
CA LEU A 163 6.02 -7.82 -10.06
C LEU A 163 5.00 -7.96 -8.93
N SER A 164 4.89 -6.92 -8.11
CA SER A 164 3.84 -6.77 -7.11
C SER A 164 3.52 -5.29 -6.88
N LEU A 165 2.40 -5.02 -6.22
CA LEU A 165 2.12 -3.68 -5.71
C LEU A 165 3.15 -3.32 -4.64
N SER A 166 3.70 -2.11 -4.73
CA SER A 166 4.46 -1.53 -3.64
C SER A 166 3.52 -1.16 -2.47
N PRO A 167 4.05 -0.78 -1.29
CA PRO A 167 3.23 -0.25 -0.21
C PRO A 167 2.40 0.99 -0.61
N LEU A 168 2.96 1.88 -1.45
CA LEU A 168 2.23 3.04 -1.98
C LEU A 168 1.16 2.60 -2.99
N GLY A 169 1.49 1.70 -3.91
CA GLY A 169 0.55 1.18 -4.91
C GLY A 169 -0.64 0.48 -4.26
N LEU A 170 -0.41 -0.35 -3.24
CA LEU A 170 -1.48 -0.98 -2.48
C LEU A 170 -2.34 0.05 -1.75
N ALA A 171 -1.74 1.06 -1.11
CA ALA A 171 -2.48 2.10 -0.41
C ALA A 171 -3.33 2.98 -1.35
N GLU A 172 -2.84 3.26 -2.56
CA GLU A 172 -3.59 3.99 -3.59
C GLU A 172 -4.69 3.14 -4.23
N MET A 173 -4.47 1.84 -4.40
CA MET A 173 -5.41 0.93 -5.06
C MET A 173 -6.38 0.22 -4.12
N ASP A 174 -6.26 0.40 -2.80
CA ASP A 174 -7.09 -0.28 -1.81
C ASP A 174 -8.59 -0.07 -2.06
N THR A 175 -9.04 1.16 -2.34
CA THR A 175 -10.46 1.42 -2.63
C THR A 175 -10.93 0.68 -3.89
N TYR A 176 -10.14 0.72 -4.96
CA TYR A 176 -10.44 0.00 -6.20
C TYR A 176 -10.53 -1.51 -5.96
N LEU A 177 -9.57 -2.08 -5.22
CA LEU A 177 -9.55 -3.50 -4.89
C LEU A 177 -10.78 -3.92 -4.06
N GLN A 178 -11.17 -3.12 -3.07
CA GLN A 178 -12.38 -3.40 -2.27
C GLN A 178 -13.64 -3.34 -3.13
N GLN A 179 -13.74 -2.41 -4.08
CA GLN A 179 -14.89 -2.32 -4.99
C GLN A 179 -14.93 -3.49 -5.98
N GLN A 180 -13.77 -3.88 -6.51
CA GLN A 180 -13.66 -4.92 -7.53
C GLN A 180 -13.90 -6.32 -6.98
N PHE A 181 -13.40 -6.61 -5.77
CA PHE A 181 -13.42 -7.97 -5.20
C PHE A 181 -14.37 -8.13 -4.00
N GLY A 182 -14.79 -7.04 -3.35
CA GLY A 182 -15.67 -7.09 -2.19
C GLY A 182 -15.13 -8.03 -1.09
N ASP A 183 -15.93 -9.03 -0.73
CA ASP A 183 -15.59 -10.01 0.30
C ASP A 183 -14.56 -11.06 -0.16
N GLU A 184 -14.32 -11.18 -1.46
CA GLU A 184 -13.32 -12.10 -2.02
C GLU A 184 -11.90 -11.52 -1.93
N LEU A 185 -11.76 -10.22 -1.65
CA LEU A 185 -10.45 -9.60 -1.48
C LEU A 185 -9.72 -10.27 -0.31
N PRO A 186 -8.52 -10.84 -0.52
CA PRO A 186 -7.79 -11.51 0.55
C PRO A 186 -7.54 -10.58 1.74
N LYS A 187 -7.94 -11.00 2.94
CA LYS A 187 -7.74 -10.25 4.19
C LYS A 187 -6.94 -11.07 5.18
N CYS A 188 -6.06 -10.39 5.92
CA CYS A 188 -5.31 -11.00 7.00
C CYS A 188 -6.27 -11.36 8.14
N HIS A 189 -6.22 -12.60 8.61
CA HIS A 189 -7.09 -13.07 9.69
C HIS A 189 -6.84 -12.34 11.01
N MET A 190 -5.63 -11.81 11.24
CA MET A 190 -5.29 -11.10 12.47
C MET A 190 -5.69 -9.61 12.41
N CYS A 191 -5.11 -8.83 11.50
CA CYS A 191 -5.33 -7.37 11.45
C CYS A 191 -6.56 -6.94 10.63
N LYS A 192 -7.21 -7.88 9.92
CA LYS A 192 -8.38 -7.68 9.04
C LYS A 192 -8.16 -6.75 7.86
N GLN A 193 -6.93 -6.29 7.61
CA GLN A 193 -6.56 -5.50 6.45
C GLN A 193 -6.36 -6.39 5.22
N THR A 194 -6.43 -5.79 4.03
CA THR A 194 -6.05 -6.40 2.75
C THR A 194 -4.68 -7.11 2.89
N CYS A 195 -4.59 -8.34 2.39
CA CYS A 195 -3.44 -9.23 2.52
C CYS A 195 -3.11 -9.93 1.22
N LEU A 196 -2.39 -9.24 0.33
CA LEU A 196 -1.98 -9.81 -0.96
C LEU A 196 -0.77 -10.74 -0.77
N LYS A 197 0.20 -10.32 0.04
CA LYS A 197 1.38 -11.13 0.41
C LYS A 197 1.26 -11.65 1.84
N GLY A 198 1.50 -12.95 2.03
CA GLY A 198 1.45 -13.58 3.35
C GLY A 198 1.47 -15.09 3.33
N GLN A 199 1.33 -15.68 4.51
CA GLN A 199 1.24 -17.13 4.72
C GLN A 199 -0.21 -17.58 4.74
N THR A 200 -0.51 -18.68 4.06
CA THR A 200 -1.83 -19.32 4.07
C THR A 200 -1.80 -20.61 4.88
N CYS A 201 -2.95 -21.01 5.41
CA CYS A 201 -3.08 -22.30 6.07
C CYS A 201 -2.85 -23.45 5.08
N ALA A 202 -2.03 -24.43 5.45
CA ALA A 202 -1.78 -25.62 4.64
C ALA A 202 -2.98 -26.57 4.53
N ASN A 203 -4.02 -26.40 5.36
CA ASN A 203 -5.26 -27.14 5.24
C ASN A 203 -6.07 -26.63 4.03
N PRO A 204 -6.33 -27.44 2.98
CA PRO A 204 -7.05 -27.00 1.78
C PRO A 204 -8.47 -26.50 2.04
N ASN A 205 -9.09 -26.93 3.14
CA ASN A 205 -10.43 -26.49 3.55
C ASN A 205 -10.41 -25.20 4.40
N CYS A 206 -9.25 -24.55 4.54
CA CYS A 206 -9.07 -23.36 5.36
C CYS A 206 -8.58 -22.19 4.51
N THR A 207 -9.31 -21.08 4.56
CA THR A 207 -8.98 -19.85 3.82
C THR A 207 -8.20 -18.83 4.65
N VAL A 208 -7.65 -19.23 5.81
CA VAL A 208 -6.89 -18.30 6.65
C VAL A 208 -5.61 -17.89 5.93
N LYS A 209 -5.47 -16.57 5.77
CA LYS A 209 -4.26 -15.90 5.32
C LYS A 209 -3.80 -14.92 6.40
N LEU A 210 -2.49 -14.80 6.59
CA LEU A 210 -1.87 -13.87 7.54
C LEU A 210 -0.72 -13.16 6.84
N HIS A 211 -0.59 -11.84 7.01
CA HIS A 211 0.64 -11.15 6.63
C HIS A 211 1.85 -11.79 7.33
N TYR A 212 3.02 -11.77 6.71
CA TYR A 212 4.24 -12.34 7.31
C TYR A 212 4.54 -11.75 8.70
N HIS A 213 4.41 -10.43 8.86
CA HIS A 213 4.60 -9.77 10.13
C HIS A 213 3.54 -10.16 11.17
N CYS A 214 2.26 -10.31 10.77
CA CYS A 214 1.20 -10.80 11.65
C CYS A 214 1.45 -12.24 12.08
N ALA A 215 1.85 -13.13 11.16
CA ALA A 215 2.18 -14.52 11.46
C ALA A 215 3.35 -14.59 12.46
N ASN A 216 4.40 -13.79 12.27
CA ASN A 216 5.50 -13.71 13.22
C ASN A 216 5.04 -13.26 14.62
N GLN A 217 4.12 -12.29 14.69
CA GLN A 217 3.56 -11.84 15.97
C GLN A 217 2.73 -12.94 16.66
N VAL A 218 1.96 -13.72 15.91
CA VAL A 218 1.12 -14.81 16.45
C VAL A 218 1.94 -16.02 16.88
N PHE A 219 2.88 -16.45 16.04
CA PHE A 219 3.53 -17.75 16.17
C PHE A 219 4.92 -17.69 16.83
N ARG A 220 5.61 -16.53 16.80
CA ARG A 220 6.98 -16.42 17.32
C ARG A 220 7.10 -15.47 18.51
N LEU A 221 6.39 -14.34 18.49
CA LEU A 221 6.57 -13.25 19.44
C LEU A 221 5.40 -13.05 20.43
N GLY A 222 4.39 -13.94 20.40
CA GLY A 222 3.22 -13.85 21.28
C GLY A 222 3.51 -14.30 22.71
N ALA A 223 2.80 -13.73 23.69
CA ALA A 223 2.86 -14.13 25.10
C ALA A 223 2.41 -15.60 25.35
N SER A 224 1.67 -16.17 24.40
CA SER A 224 1.34 -17.59 24.31
C SER A 224 1.22 -17.95 22.83
N PRO A 225 2.30 -18.40 22.17
CA PRO A 225 2.25 -18.73 20.75
C PRO A 225 1.26 -19.87 20.50
N ILE A 226 0.45 -19.73 19.45
CA ILE A 226 -0.52 -20.77 19.06
C ILE A 226 0.19 -21.72 18.10
N ASP A 227 0.25 -23.02 18.36
CA ASP A 227 0.98 -23.96 17.48
C ASP A 227 0.23 -24.33 16.17
N GLY A 228 -0.95 -23.74 15.95
CA GLY A 228 -1.84 -24.07 14.85
C GLY A 228 -2.61 -22.88 14.30
N CYS A 229 -3.24 -23.09 13.15
CA CYS A 229 -4.08 -22.11 12.49
C CYS A 229 -5.15 -21.57 13.45
N PRO A 230 -5.33 -20.23 13.57
CA PRO A 230 -6.27 -19.63 14.51
C PRO A 230 -7.75 -19.98 14.24
N ARG A 231 -8.06 -20.58 13.07
CA ARG A 231 -9.42 -21.00 12.70
C ARG A 231 -9.64 -22.50 12.80
N CYS A 232 -8.74 -23.31 12.24
CA CYS A 232 -8.94 -24.77 12.14
C CYS A 232 -7.98 -25.59 13.00
N SER A 233 -7.10 -24.93 13.78
CA SER A 233 -6.08 -25.55 14.63
C SER A 233 -5.08 -26.46 13.89
N PHE A 234 -5.10 -26.49 12.55
CA PHE A 234 -4.15 -27.26 11.75
C PHE A 234 -2.72 -26.76 12.00
N PRO A 235 -1.71 -27.62 12.17
CA PRO A 235 -0.33 -27.21 12.47
C PRO A 235 0.19 -26.15 11.49
N TRP A 236 0.65 -25.02 12.01
CA TRP A 236 1.15 -23.93 11.16
C TRP A 236 2.64 -24.13 10.89
N ARG A 237 2.98 -24.57 9.67
CA ARG A 237 4.37 -24.76 9.25
C ARG A 237 4.71 -23.64 8.27
N SER A 238 5.60 -22.74 8.70
CA SER A 238 6.14 -21.64 7.89
C SER A 238 7.14 -22.13 6.86
#